data_AF-A0A819SKR8-F1
#
_entry.id   AF-A0A819SKR8-F1
#
_cell.length_a   1.000
_cell.length_b   1.000
_cell.length_c   1.000
_cell.angle_alpha   90.00
_cell.angle_beta   90.00
_cell.angle_gamma   90.00
#
_symmetry.space_group_name_H-M   'P 1'
#
loop_
_entity.id
_entity.type
_entity.pdbx_description
1 polymer ?
#
loop_
_entity_poly.entity_id
_entity_poly.type
_entity_poly.pdbx_seq_one_letter_code
_entity_poly.pdbx_strand_id
1 'polypeptide(L)'
;MSSSQAKWDCSQCGCAPNDRRKYCTECHSMLTWTCTSSGKSEQRKAYYHAKSSTNYALKVQIAYDFHYRIVHVSECFRGSVDDITVLRESGLLEHVNNAVQIIADKGYIGEEYVITPKKKPHARELIDEDKDLNHDINSTRVAIENINQRLKIDVILGGIYRGTIDDFHKATKIEQVVCILCNLNLIKHPIRR
;
A
#
# COMPACT_ATOMS: atom_id res chain seq x y z
N MET A 1 -24.69 4.56 0.85
CA MET A 1 -24.84 3.10 0.62
C MET A 1 -25.89 2.88 -0.46
N SER A 2 -25.50 2.67 -1.71
CA SER A 2 -26.42 2.18 -2.76
C SER A 2 -25.88 0.84 -3.24
N SER A 3 -26.49 -0.24 -2.77
CA SER A 3 -26.26 -1.57 -3.30
C SER A 3 -26.57 -1.57 -4.80
N SER A 4 -25.59 -1.92 -5.62
CA SER A 4 -25.79 -2.17 -7.04
C SER A 4 -26.72 -3.39 -7.19
N GLN A 5 -28.02 -3.16 -7.26
CA GLN A 5 -28.98 -4.22 -7.58
C GLN A 5 -28.96 -4.41 -9.09
N ALA A 6 -28.56 -5.61 -9.53
CA ALA A 6 -28.86 -6.05 -10.87
C ALA A 6 -30.38 -6.17 -10.97
N LYS A 7 -31.02 -5.26 -11.71
CA LYS A 7 -32.45 -5.33 -12.02
C LYS A 7 -32.61 -6.06 -13.34
N TRP A 8 -33.45 -7.09 -13.34
CA TRP A 8 -33.90 -7.71 -14.57
C TRP A 8 -35.09 -6.89 -15.04
N ASP A 9 -34.98 -6.17 -16.15
CA ASP A 9 -36.13 -5.45 -16.70
C ASP A 9 -36.62 -6.17 -17.96
N CYS A 10 -37.90 -6.55 -17.97
CA CYS A 10 -38.52 -7.12 -19.16
C CYS A 10 -38.87 -6.01 -20.15
N SER A 11 -38.27 -6.07 -21.34
CA SER A 11 -38.52 -5.11 -22.43
C SER A 11 -39.94 -5.15 -23.00
N GLN A 12 -40.71 -6.21 -22.75
CA GLN A 12 -42.07 -6.36 -23.28
C GLN A 12 -43.18 -5.90 -22.33
N CYS A 13 -43.04 -6.12 -21.02
CA CYS A 13 -44.09 -5.80 -20.05
C CYS A 13 -43.63 -4.88 -18.91
N GLY A 14 -42.34 -4.50 -18.88
CA GLY A 14 -41.80 -3.65 -17.81
C GLY A 14 -41.74 -4.31 -16.44
N CYS A 15 -41.96 -5.63 -16.35
CA CYS A 15 -41.80 -6.40 -15.11
C CYS A 15 -40.32 -6.33 -14.67
N ALA A 16 -40.06 -6.05 -13.39
CA ALA A 16 -38.73 -6.02 -12.81
C ALA A 16 -38.52 -7.16 -11.78
N PRO A 17 -38.38 -8.42 -12.21
CA PRO A 17 -38.24 -9.55 -11.29
C PRO A 17 -37.01 -9.40 -10.38
N ASN A 18 -37.23 -9.63 -9.09
CA ASN A 18 -36.22 -9.47 -8.03
C ASN A 18 -35.40 -10.76 -7.79
N ASP A 19 -35.47 -11.72 -8.71
CA ASP A 19 -34.77 -13.02 -8.63
C ASP A 19 -33.92 -13.28 -9.88
N ARG A 20 -33.21 -14.41 -9.92
CA ARG A 20 -32.25 -14.75 -10.99
C ARG A 20 -32.84 -15.56 -12.16
N ARG A 21 -34.15 -15.50 -12.40
CA ARG A 21 -34.79 -16.23 -13.51
C ARG A 21 -34.39 -15.64 -14.87
N LYS A 22 -34.40 -16.48 -15.93
CA LYS A 22 -34.01 -16.09 -17.30
C LYS A 22 -35.18 -15.60 -18.17
N TYR A 23 -36.42 -15.72 -17.68
CA TYR A 23 -37.65 -15.38 -18.39
C TYR A 23 -38.63 -14.66 -17.44
N CYS A 24 -39.46 -13.76 -17.96
CA CYS A 24 -40.51 -13.10 -17.15
C CYS A 24 -41.69 -14.07 -16.95
N THR A 25 -42.27 -14.12 -15.74
CA THR A 25 -43.42 -14.99 -15.45
C THR A 25 -44.76 -14.46 -15.96
N GLU A 26 -44.83 -13.19 -16.33
CA GLU A 26 -46.06 -12.59 -16.84
C GLU A 26 -46.21 -12.81 -18.36
N CYS A 27 -45.15 -12.57 -19.13
CA CYS A 27 -45.19 -12.65 -20.60
C CYS A 27 -44.35 -13.78 -21.20
N HIS A 28 -43.63 -14.55 -20.38
CA HIS A 28 -42.74 -15.65 -20.81
C HIS A 28 -41.61 -15.26 -21.79
N SER A 29 -41.38 -13.96 -22.04
CA SER A 29 -40.27 -13.50 -22.87
C SER A 29 -38.93 -13.70 -22.15
N MET A 30 -37.88 -13.96 -22.92
CA MET A 30 -36.50 -13.97 -22.42
C MET A 30 -36.09 -12.58 -21.91
N LEU A 31 -35.55 -12.51 -20.69
CA LEU A 31 -35.10 -11.26 -20.11
C LEU A 31 -33.76 -10.86 -20.74
N THR A 32 -33.65 -9.63 -21.23
CA THR A 32 -32.39 -9.11 -21.78
C THR A 32 -31.58 -8.42 -20.70
N TRP A 33 -30.32 -8.80 -20.57
CA TRP A 33 -29.41 -8.24 -19.59
C TRP A 33 -28.98 -6.84 -19.99
N THR A 34 -29.22 -5.85 -19.13
CA THR A 34 -28.60 -4.52 -19.21
C THR A 34 -27.83 -4.28 -17.91
N CYS A 35 -26.55 -4.62 -17.88
CA CYS A 35 -25.69 -4.18 -16.78
C CYS A 35 -25.16 -2.80 -17.09
N THR A 36 -25.78 -1.79 -16.49
CA THR A 36 -25.10 -0.50 -16.28
C THR A 36 -24.04 -0.69 -15.20
N SER A 37 -22.82 -1.01 -15.61
CA SER A 37 -21.64 -1.08 -14.74
C SER A 37 -21.04 0.30 -14.51
N SER A 38 -21.74 1.18 -13.80
CA SER A 38 -21.16 2.45 -13.38
C SER A 38 -20.29 2.25 -12.11
N GLY A 39 -18.97 2.50 -12.23
CA GLY A 39 -18.09 2.92 -11.12
C GLY A 39 -17.12 1.90 -10.49
N LYS A 40 -17.33 0.58 -10.58
CA LYS A 40 -16.47 -0.39 -9.85
C LYS A 40 -15.08 -0.62 -10.47
N SER A 41 -14.89 -0.43 -11.78
CA SER A 41 -13.60 -0.70 -12.44
C SER A 41 -12.57 0.41 -12.19
N GLU A 42 -13.02 1.66 -12.07
CA GLU A 42 -12.16 2.82 -11.88
C GLU A 42 -11.68 2.94 -10.43
N GLN A 43 -12.56 2.66 -9.46
CA GLN A 43 -12.18 2.57 -8.04
C GLN A 43 -11.14 1.48 -7.78
N ARG A 44 -11.18 0.37 -8.51
CA ARG A 44 -10.18 -0.72 -8.42
C ARG A 44 -8.80 -0.28 -8.87
N LYS A 45 -8.71 0.66 -9.83
CA LYS A 45 -7.41 1.12 -10.36
C LYS A 45 -6.52 1.78 -9.30
N ALA A 46 -7.13 2.49 -8.37
CA ALA A 46 -6.40 3.16 -7.29
C ALA A 46 -5.69 2.16 -6.35
N TYR A 47 -6.15 0.91 -6.29
CA TYR A 47 -5.54 -0.12 -5.45
C TYR A 47 -4.52 -0.98 -6.20
N TYR A 48 -4.36 -0.81 -7.52
CA TYR A 48 -3.32 -1.55 -8.23
C TYR A 48 -1.94 -1.15 -7.70
N HIS A 49 -1.07 -2.15 -7.63
CA HIS A 49 0.34 -1.91 -7.42
C HIS A 49 0.88 -1.08 -8.59
N ALA A 50 1.62 -0.01 -8.33
CA ALA A 50 2.13 0.88 -9.38
C ALA A 50 2.88 0.15 -10.53
N LYS A 51 3.47 -1.03 -10.26
CA LYS A 51 4.19 -1.86 -11.24
C LYS A 51 3.39 -3.08 -11.77
N SER A 52 2.12 -3.24 -11.40
CA SER A 52 1.29 -4.36 -11.87
C SER A 52 -0.17 -3.94 -12.00
N SER A 53 -0.73 -4.09 -13.20
CA SER A 53 -2.15 -3.86 -13.49
C SER A 53 -3.07 -4.99 -13.02
N THR A 54 -2.52 -6.05 -12.42
CA THR A 54 -3.25 -7.25 -12.01
C THR A 54 -3.25 -7.46 -10.50
N ASN A 55 -2.24 -6.94 -9.79
CA ASN A 55 -2.10 -7.10 -8.35
C ASN A 55 -2.55 -5.85 -7.61
N TYR A 56 -3.37 -6.04 -6.58
CA TYR A 56 -3.72 -4.98 -5.65
C TYR A 56 -2.67 -4.86 -4.55
N ALA A 57 -2.43 -3.64 -4.06
CA ALA A 57 -1.52 -3.38 -2.97
C ALA A 57 -2.10 -2.34 -2.00
N LEU A 58 -1.78 -2.54 -0.73
CA LEU A 58 -1.84 -1.53 0.30
C LEU A 58 -0.42 -1.14 0.65
N LYS A 59 -0.19 0.15 0.83
CA LYS A 59 1.11 0.70 1.24
C LYS A 59 1.02 1.17 2.68
N VAL A 60 2.10 0.98 3.44
CA VAL A 60 2.26 1.53 4.79
C VAL A 60 3.66 2.10 4.88
N GLN A 61 3.79 3.30 5.44
CA GLN A 61 5.08 3.88 5.78
C GLN A 61 5.50 3.40 7.17
N ILE A 62 6.67 2.77 7.24
CA ILE A 62 7.29 2.35 8.50
C ILE A 62 8.61 3.10 8.63
N ALA A 63 8.87 3.67 9.81
CA ALA A 63 10.15 4.29 10.13
C ALA A 63 10.85 3.53 11.26
N TYR A 64 12.18 3.50 11.16
CA TYR A 64 13.06 2.78 12.08
C TYR A 64 14.08 3.75 12.69
N ASP A 65 14.53 3.47 13.90
CA ASP A 65 15.71 4.12 14.48
C ASP A 65 17.01 3.35 14.16
N PHE A 66 18.16 3.91 14.56
CA PHE A 66 19.47 3.26 14.38
C PHE A 66 19.68 1.99 15.22
N HIS A 67 18.75 1.69 16.14
CA HIS A 67 18.68 0.42 16.86
C HIS A 67 17.72 -0.57 16.21
N TYR A 68 17.23 -0.27 14.99
CA TYR A 68 16.32 -1.10 14.21
C TYR A 68 14.96 -1.33 14.87
N ARG A 69 14.53 -0.43 15.75
CA ARG A 69 13.20 -0.44 16.35
C ARG A 69 12.25 0.33 15.45
N ILE A 70 11.06 -0.21 15.22
CA ILE A 70 9.97 0.51 14.56
C ILE A 70 9.50 1.62 15.49
N VAL A 71 9.66 2.88 15.05
CA VAL A 71 9.30 4.06 15.84
C VAL A 71 8.06 4.79 15.30
N HIS A 72 7.67 4.50 14.05
CA HIS A 72 6.50 5.09 13.42
C HIS A 72 5.88 4.12 12.41
N VAL A 73 4.55 4.07 12.38
CA VAL A 73 3.74 3.31 11.42
C VAL A 73 2.56 4.17 11.01
N SER A 74 2.48 4.51 9.73
CA SER A 74 1.41 5.34 9.19
C SER A 74 0.07 4.60 9.08
N GLU A 75 -0.96 5.33 8.65
CA GLU A 75 -2.15 4.70 8.08
C GLU A 75 -1.84 3.98 6.76
N CYS A 76 -2.75 3.12 6.33
CA CYS A 76 -2.66 2.44 5.05
C CYS A 76 -3.01 3.38 3.90
N PHE A 77 -2.20 3.33 2.86
CA PHE A 77 -2.39 4.04 1.60
C PHE A 77 -2.72 3.08 0.47
N ARG A 78 -3.31 3.62 -0.60
CA ARG A 78 -3.62 2.82 -1.79
C ARG A 78 -2.34 2.51 -2.57
N GLY A 79 -2.31 1.37 -3.25
CA GLY A 79 -1.16 0.89 -4.03
C GLY A 79 -0.67 1.84 -5.12
N SER A 80 -1.54 2.70 -5.65
CA SER A 80 -1.20 3.66 -6.71
C SER A 80 -0.54 4.93 -6.20
N VAL A 81 -0.50 5.18 -4.89
CA VAL A 81 0.07 6.41 -4.31
C VAL A 81 1.59 6.33 -4.36
N ASP A 82 2.26 7.38 -4.82
CA ASP A 82 3.72 7.45 -4.88
C ASP A 82 4.34 7.47 -3.49
N ASP A 83 5.53 6.87 -3.34
CA ASP A 83 6.18 6.70 -2.03
C ASP A 83 6.48 8.04 -1.35
N ILE A 84 6.84 9.07 -2.10
CA ILE A 84 7.03 10.43 -1.56
C ILE A 84 5.72 11.04 -1.03
N THR A 85 4.60 10.80 -1.70
CA THR A 85 3.29 11.27 -1.25
C THR A 85 2.87 10.53 0.02
N VAL A 86 3.12 9.22 0.07
CA VAL A 86 2.93 8.41 1.29
C VAL A 86 3.76 9.00 2.44
N LEU A 87 5.02 9.36 2.23
CA LEU A 87 5.84 9.99 3.28
C LEU A 87 5.25 11.32 3.76
N ARG A 88 4.87 12.21 2.84
CA ARG A 88 4.28 13.52 3.18
C ARG A 88 3.00 13.40 3.99
N GLU A 89 2.15 12.44 3.64
CA GLU A 89 0.85 12.22 4.30
C GLU A 89 0.94 11.27 5.51
N SER A 90 2.10 10.65 5.75
CA SER A 90 2.25 9.65 6.82
C SER A 90 2.18 10.21 8.24
N GLY A 91 2.34 11.52 8.41
CA GLY A 91 2.54 12.17 9.72
C GLY A 91 3.98 12.05 10.26
N LEU A 92 4.88 11.31 9.60
CA LEU A 92 6.26 11.14 10.07
C LEU A 92 7.01 12.47 10.11
N LEU A 93 6.84 13.30 9.08
CA LEU A 93 7.55 14.58 8.95
C LEU A 93 7.17 15.59 10.05
N GLU A 94 5.99 15.46 10.65
CA GLU A 94 5.56 16.31 11.78
C GLU A 94 6.42 16.08 13.04
N HIS A 95 7.10 14.93 13.12
CA HIS A 95 7.97 14.55 14.23
C HIS A 95 9.45 14.84 13.95
N VAL A 96 9.76 15.40 12.77
CA VAL A 96 11.13 15.66 12.30
C VAL A 96 11.41 17.15 12.40
N ASN A 97 12.61 17.48 12.84
CA ASN A 97 13.09 18.86 12.94
C ASN A 97 14.52 18.93 12.40
N ASN A 98 15.13 20.12 12.42
CA ASN A 98 16.48 20.35 11.91
C ASN A 98 17.58 19.47 12.54
N ALA A 99 17.32 18.80 13.67
CA ALA A 99 18.26 17.88 14.32
C ALA A 99 18.09 16.42 13.88
N VAL A 100 17.05 16.08 13.11
CA VAL A 100 16.74 14.71 12.69
C VAL A 100 16.76 14.62 11.17
N GLN A 101 17.47 13.63 10.64
CA GLN A 101 17.46 13.29 9.22
C GLN A 101 16.93 11.87 9.01
N ILE A 102 16.18 11.69 7.93
CA ILE A 102 15.63 10.40 7.52
C ILE A 102 16.51 9.83 6.41
N ILE A 103 16.91 8.57 6.52
CA ILE A 103 17.55 7.85 5.42
C ILE A 103 16.46 7.07 4.67
N ALA A 104 16.33 7.30 3.38
CA ALA A 104 15.31 6.64 2.57
C ALA A 104 15.77 6.30 1.14
N ASP A 105 14.92 5.54 0.46
CA ASP A 105 15.12 5.13 -0.92
C ASP A 105 15.07 6.30 -1.91
N LYS A 106 15.57 6.08 -3.14
CA LYS A 106 15.50 7.07 -4.22
C LYS A 106 14.07 7.49 -4.59
N GLY A 107 13.06 6.72 -4.21
CA GLY A 107 11.64 7.08 -4.37
C GLY A 107 11.20 8.28 -3.53
N TYR A 108 11.99 8.67 -2.53
CA TYR A 108 11.73 9.78 -1.62
C TYR A 108 12.55 11.05 -1.95
N ILE A 109 13.20 11.09 -3.12
CA ILE A 109 13.93 12.29 -3.57
C ILE A 109 12.96 13.46 -3.71
N GLY A 110 13.26 14.59 -3.07
CA GLY A 110 12.45 15.81 -3.12
C GLY A 110 11.98 16.32 -1.76
N GLU A 111 12.30 15.60 -0.67
CA GLU A 111 12.04 16.02 0.72
C GLU A 111 13.29 16.61 1.39
N GLU A 112 13.11 17.71 2.13
CA GLU A 112 14.20 18.47 2.76
C GLU A 112 14.97 17.66 3.80
N TYR A 113 14.27 16.93 4.66
CA TYR A 113 14.87 16.17 5.77
C TYR A 113 15.24 14.73 5.39
N VAL A 114 15.23 14.39 4.10
CA VAL A 114 15.48 13.02 3.62
C VAL A 114 16.80 12.94 2.88
N ILE A 115 17.73 12.16 3.43
CA ILE A 115 18.93 11.71 2.73
C ILE A 115 18.57 10.49 1.88
N THR A 116 18.91 10.58 0.59
CA THR A 116 18.77 9.46 -0.34
C THR A 116 20.11 9.17 -1.02
N PRO A 117 20.34 7.93 -1.48
CA PRO A 117 21.58 7.61 -2.18
C PRO A 117 21.73 8.44 -3.46
N LYS A 118 22.89 9.06 -3.64
CA LYS A 118 23.16 9.95 -4.77
C LYS A 118 23.16 9.18 -6.08
N LYS A 119 22.53 9.75 -7.10
CA LYS A 119 22.51 9.20 -8.46
C LYS A 119 23.83 9.53 -9.16
N LYS A 120 24.28 8.63 -10.02
CA LYS A 120 25.39 8.91 -10.93
C LYS A 120 25.02 10.12 -11.81
N PRO A 121 25.82 11.20 -11.81
CA PRO A 121 25.57 12.36 -12.66
C PRO A 121 25.70 12.00 -14.14
N HIS A 122 24.99 12.72 -15.01
CA HIS A 122 25.06 12.48 -16.45
C HIS A 122 26.49 12.67 -16.96
N ALA A 123 26.99 11.70 -17.74
CA ALA A 123 28.32 11.69 -18.35
C ALA A 123 29.51 11.88 -17.37
N ARG A 124 29.31 11.62 -16.06
CA ARG A 124 30.35 11.72 -15.03
C ARG A 124 30.28 10.54 -14.07
N GLU A 125 31.41 10.20 -13.46
CA GLU A 125 31.45 9.20 -12.40
C GLU A 125 31.01 9.79 -11.06
N LEU A 126 30.59 8.90 -10.16
CA LEU A 126 30.44 9.25 -8.74
C LEU A 126 31.83 9.52 -8.16
N ILE A 127 31.96 10.61 -7.42
CA ILE A 127 33.15 10.86 -6.60
C ILE A 127 33.22 9.83 -5.48
N ASP A 128 34.42 9.57 -4.95
CA ASP A 128 34.61 8.51 -3.97
C ASP A 128 33.82 8.77 -2.67
N GLU A 129 33.73 10.04 -2.24
CA GLU A 129 32.90 10.46 -1.10
C GLU A 129 31.41 10.08 -1.28
N ASP A 130 30.88 10.20 -2.51
CA ASP A 130 29.50 9.83 -2.81
C ASP A 130 29.31 8.31 -2.86
N LYS A 131 30.36 7.56 -3.23
CA LYS A 131 30.33 6.10 -3.18
C LYS A 131 30.32 5.60 -1.74
N ASP A 132 31.14 6.20 -0.88
CA ASP A 132 31.22 5.85 0.54
C ASP A 132 29.89 6.16 1.25
N LEU A 133 29.31 7.33 1.02
CA LEU A 133 27.97 7.67 1.52
C LEU A 133 26.91 6.67 1.03
N ASN A 134 26.92 6.33 -0.27
CA ASN A 134 25.98 5.35 -0.81
C ASN A 134 26.20 3.96 -0.22
N HIS A 135 27.44 3.57 0.05
CA HIS A 135 27.78 2.30 0.69
C HIS A 135 27.17 2.23 2.10
N ASP A 136 27.32 3.28 2.91
CA ASP A 136 26.77 3.33 4.28
C ASP A 136 25.24 3.34 4.30
N ILE A 137 24.61 4.11 3.40
CA ILE A 137 23.15 4.10 3.22
C ILE A 137 22.69 2.70 2.82
N ASN A 138 23.35 2.07 1.84
CA ASN A 138 22.98 0.74 1.37
C ASN A 138 23.17 -0.32 2.46
N SER A 139 24.24 -0.26 3.25
CA SER A 139 24.46 -1.15 4.38
C SER A 139 23.33 -1.07 5.41
N THR A 140 22.92 0.16 5.76
CA THR A 140 21.77 0.40 6.66
C THR A 140 20.46 -0.17 6.07
N ARG A 141 20.25 0.00 4.75
CA ARG A 141 19.07 -0.53 4.06
C ARG A 141 18.99 -2.05 4.12
N VAL A 142 20.11 -2.79 3.99
CA VAL A 142 20.09 -4.25 4.07
C VAL A 142 19.48 -4.73 5.40
N ALA A 143 19.84 -4.09 6.51
CA ALA A 143 19.26 -4.41 7.81
C ALA A 143 17.73 -4.13 7.85
N ILE A 144 17.30 -2.98 7.33
CA ILE A 144 15.88 -2.61 7.25
C ILE A 144 15.09 -3.56 6.33
N GLU A 145 15.66 -3.93 5.19
CA GLU A 145 15.07 -4.88 4.25
C GLU A 145 14.89 -6.27 4.90
N ASN A 146 15.83 -6.70 5.76
CA ASN A 146 15.68 -7.91 6.57
C ASN A 146 14.55 -7.80 7.60
N ILE A 147 14.32 -6.63 8.24
CA ILE A 147 13.16 -6.42 9.12
C ILE A 147 11.86 -6.50 8.31
N ASN A 148 11.81 -5.78 7.19
CA ASN A 148 10.66 -5.79 6.28
C ASN A 148 10.35 -7.21 5.77
N GLN A 149 11.39 -8.03 5.54
CA GLN A 149 11.23 -9.42 5.18
C GLN A 149 10.57 -10.22 6.32
N ARG A 150 10.97 -10.03 7.58
CA ARG A 150 10.32 -10.68 8.73
C ARG A 150 8.85 -10.28 8.85
N LEU A 151 8.57 -8.99 8.71
CA LEU A 151 7.20 -8.45 8.68
C LEU A 151 6.36 -9.13 7.58
N LYS A 152 6.94 -9.38 6.40
CA LYS A 152 6.26 -10.07 5.29
C LYS A 152 6.14 -11.58 5.47
N ILE A 153 7.08 -12.23 6.16
CA ILE A 153 7.03 -13.66 6.47
C ILE A 153 5.89 -13.98 7.43
N ASP A 154 5.63 -13.08 8.39
CA ASP A 154 4.43 -13.13 9.20
C ASP A 154 3.22 -12.94 8.27
N VAL A 155 2.53 -14.05 7.95
CA VAL A 155 1.47 -14.21 6.92
C VAL A 155 0.42 -13.09 6.90
N ILE A 156 0.27 -12.38 8.02
CA ILE A 156 -0.64 -11.25 8.18
C ILE A 156 -0.31 -10.11 7.19
N LEU A 157 0.97 -9.80 6.94
CA LEU A 157 1.35 -8.68 6.04
C LEU A 157 1.76 -9.15 4.65
N GLY A 158 2.29 -10.37 4.52
CA GLY A 158 2.64 -10.95 3.21
C GLY A 158 1.45 -11.55 2.46
N GLY A 159 0.32 -11.78 3.13
CA GLY A 159 -0.86 -12.42 2.58
C GLY A 159 -1.83 -11.46 1.89
N ILE A 160 -2.80 -12.03 1.17
CA ILE A 160 -3.90 -11.25 0.58
C ILE A 160 -4.85 -10.82 1.70
N TYR A 161 -4.98 -9.51 1.92
CA TYR A 161 -6.03 -8.97 2.76
C TYR A 161 -7.41 -9.22 2.12
N ARG A 162 -8.27 -9.98 2.81
CA ARG A 162 -9.60 -10.39 2.32
C ARG A 162 -10.76 -9.54 2.84
N GLY A 163 -10.47 -8.49 3.62
CA GLY A 163 -11.47 -7.55 4.11
C GLY A 163 -12.03 -6.67 2.99
N THR A 164 -13.09 -5.92 3.29
CA THR A 164 -13.65 -4.96 2.34
C THR A 164 -12.74 -3.76 2.17
N ILE A 165 -12.73 -3.19 0.96
CA ILE A 165 -11.92 -2.00 0.62
C ILE A 165 -12.30 -0.78 1.47
N ASP A 166 -13.52 -0.72 2.00
CA ASP A 166 -13.97 0.39 2.85
C ASP A 166 -13.42 0.30 4.29
N ASP A 167 -12.75 -0.80 4.67
CA ASP A 167 -12.23 -1.07 6.02
C ASP A 167 -10.74 -0.70 6.19
N PHE A 168 -10.25 0.32 5.48
CA PHE A 168 -8.85 0.75 5.53
C PHE A 168 -8.31 0.95 6.95
N HIS A 169 -9.14 1.51 7.83
CA HIS A 169 -8.80 1.71 9.24
C HIS A 169 -8.52 0.40 9.97
N LYS A 170 -9.24 -0.69 9.65
CA LYS A 170 -8.98 -2.01 10.27
C LYS A 170 -7.65 -2.58 9.80
N ALA A 171 -7.35 -2.47 8.50
CA ALA A 171 -6.04 -2.87 7.96
C ALA A 171 -4.91 -2.08 8.63
N THR A 172 -5.07 -0.76 8.79
CA THR A 172 -4.14 0.09 9.52
C THR A 172 -3.91 -0.39 10.94
N LYS A 173 -4.97 -0.71 11.69
CA LYS A 173 -4.83 -1.19 13.07
C LYS A 173 -4.13 -2.55 13.15
N ILE A 174 -4.40 -3.44 12.21
CA ILE A 174 -3.71 -4.73 12.11
C ILE A 174 -2.22 -4.50 11.87
N GLU A 175 -1.85 -3.67 10.90
CA GLU A 175 -0.47 -3.30 10.57
C GLU A 175 0.27 -2.71 11.77
N GLN A 176 -0.34 -1.75 12.47
CA GLN A 176 0.21 -1.13 13.67
C GLN A 176 0.46 -2.16 14.78
N VAL A 177 -0.49 -3.06 15.04
CA VAL A 177 -0.33 -4.13 16.03
C VAL A 177 0.79 -5.09 15.64
N VAL A 178 0.85 -5.52 14.37
CA VAL A 178 1.91 -6.42 13.89
C VAL A 178 3.29 -5.77 14.03
N CYS A 179 3.43 -4.50 13.68
CA CYS A 179 4.69 -3.75 13.85
C CYS A 179 5.12 -3.66 15.32
N ILE A 180 4.19 -3.42 16.24
CA ILE A 180 4.47 -3.40 17.69
C ILE A 180 4.91 -4.78 18.17
N LEU A 181 4.25 -5.86 17.73
CA LEU A 181 4.66 -7.23 18.04
C LEU A 181 6.03 -7.56 17.44
N CYS A 182 6.34 -7.05 16.25
CA CYS A 182 7.66 -7.19 15.62
C CYS A 182 8.75 -6.55 16.48
N ASN A 183 8.52 -5.36 17.06
CA ASN A 183 9.45 -4.77 18.02
C ASN A 183 9.73 -5.68 19.22
N LEU A 184 8.69 -6.30 19.80
CA LEU A 184 8.86 -7.25 20.91
C LEU A 184 9.67 -8.49 20.48
N ASN A 185 9.48 -8.95 19.24
CA ASN A 185 10.23 -10.04 18.67
C ASN A 185 11.71 -9.64 18.44
N LEU A 186 11.96 -8.45 17.89
CA LEU A 186 13.31 -7.92 17.64
C LEU A 186 14.13 -7.77 18.93
N ILE A 187 13.49 -7.46 20.08
CA ILE A 187 14.15 -7.45 21.38
C ILE A 187 14.67 -8.85 21.78
N LYS A 188 13.86 -9.89 21.54
CA LYS A 188 14.22 -11.28 21.86
C LYS A 188 15.16 -11.91 20.82
N HIS A 189 14.99 -11.52 19.56
CA HIS A 189 15.69 -12.07 18.41
C HIS A 189 16.24 -10.94 17.53
N PRO A 190 17.32 -10.25 17.97
CA PRO A 190 17.91 -9.15 17.22
C PRO A 190 18.33 -9.56 15.81
N ILE A 191 18.38 -8.59 14.90
CA ILE A 191 18.95 -8.82 13.57
C ILE A 191 20.47 -8.97 13.70
N ARG A 192 21.00 -10.01 13.04
CA ARG A 192 22.44 -10.17 12.88
C ARG A 192 22.91 -9.10 11.90
N ARG A 193 23.81 -8.23 12.37
CA ARG A 193 24.52 -7.27 11.52
C ARG A 193 25.51 -7.99 10.62
#